data_AF-A0A0H2T5Y5-F1
#
_entry.id   AF-A0A0H2T5Y5-F1
#
_cell.length_a   1.000
_cell.length_b   1.000
_cell.length_c   1.000
_cell.angle_alpha   90.00
_cell.angle_beta   90.00
_cell.angle_gamma   90.00
#
_symmetry.space_group_name_H-M   'P 1'
#
loop_
_entity.id
_entity.type
_entity.pdbx_description
1 polymer ?
#
loop_
_entity_poly.entity_id
_entity_poly.type
_entity_poly.pdbx_seq_one_letter_code
_entity_poly.pdbx_strand_id
1 'polypeptide(L)'
;MKKVLLVLMVILSLVVYAEYVNIVDLNYDEFGVKYKIIPYNKLIENNGKNSKESFVAISGIVYDVTYEKPWEKGYHEGYNAGSELTFEILKLSPHGVSKLKNIHHIGILAFTYNELKKFNGKNGNKAYVAVNGIVYDVSHSKLWKNGEHKGKHKAGNDLTYEITKLSPHGLKKLDNVFPIGILIYSFDELKRFNGKDGNKAYVAVNGIVYDVSHSKLWKNGEHKGKHEAGNDLTYEITKLSPHGLKKLDNVYKVGFLFY
;
A
#
# COMPACT_ATOMS: atom_id res chain seq x y z
N MET A 1 21.27 18.63 60.22
CA MET A 1 20.22 17.65 59.84
C MET A 1 19.84 17.88 58.38
N LYS A 2 20.17 16.93 57.50
CA LYS A 2 19.92 16.99 56.05
C LYS A 2 18.41 16.81 55.80
N LYS A 3 17.75 17.81 55.19
CA LYS A 3 16.44 17.61 54.57
C LYS A 3 16.68 16.88 53.25
N VAL A 4 16.30 15.60 53.21
CA VAL A 4 16.28 14.80 51.99
C VAL A 4 15.19 15.38 51.10
N LEU A 5 15.60 15.95 49.97
CA LEU A 5 14.70 16.37 48.90
C LEU A 5 14.18 15.10 48.23
N LEU A 6 12.94 14.72 48.54
CA LEU A 6 12.23 13.66 47.84
C LEU A 6 11.90 14.18 46.43
N VAL A 7 12.79 13.93 45.48
CA VAL A 7 12.48 14.10 44.06
C VAL A 7 11.49 13.00 43.71
N LEU A 8 10.20 13.35 43.64
CA LEU A 8 9.23 12.51 42.94
C LEU A 8 9.68 12.45 41.48
N MET A 9 10.38 11.37 41.10
CA MET A 9 10.34 10.88 39.73
C MET A 9 8.89 10.51 39.46
N VAL A 10 8.14 11.44 38.90
CA VAL A 10 6.96 11.10 38.12
C VAL A 10 7.51 10.27 36.96
N ILE A 11 7.52 8.94 37.14
CA ILE A 11 7.54 8.03 36.01
C ILE A 11 6.22 8.31 35.31
N LEU A 12 6.26 9.28 34.39
CA LEU A 12 5.26 9.42 33.37
C LEU A 12 5.37 8.12 32.59
N SER A 13 4.61 7.12 33.02
CA SER A 13 4.32 5.95 32.21
C SER A 13 3.72 6.52 30.94
N LEU A 14 4.56 6.64 29.91
CA LEU A 14 4.14 6.77 28.54
C LEU A 14 3.25 5.55 28.30
N VAL A 15 1.97 5.71 28.59
CA VAL A 15 0.93 4.93 27.98
C VAL A 15 0.98 5.38 26.53
N VAL A 16 1.91 4.77 25.78
CA VAL A 16 1.84 4.76 24.34
C VAL A 16 0.54 4.02 24.07
N TYR A 17 -0.56 4.77 23.94
CA TYR A 17 -1.64 4.30 23.11
C TYR A 17 -0.97 4.02 21.77
N ALA A 18 -0.79 2.74 21.45
CA ALA A 18 -0.39 2.35 20.12
C ALA A 18 -1.52 2.88 19.21
N GLU A 19 -1.31 4.06 18.64
CA GLU A 19 -2.14 4.57 17.58
C GLU A 19 -2.13 3.48 16.52
N TYR A 20 -3.30 2.90 16.25
CA TYR A 20 -3.43 1.94 15.18
C TYR A 20 -2.97 2.64 13.90
N VAL A 21 -1.90 2.15 13.29
CA VAL A 21 -1.37 2.71 12.05
C VAL A 21 -2.47 2.60 10.99
N ASN A 22 -3.05 3.74 10.62
CA ASN A 22 -4.00 3.81 9.54
C ASN A 22 -3.26 4.15 8.25
N ILE A 23 -3.08 3.15 7.37
CA ILE A 23 -2.27 3.32 6.16
C ILE A 23 -2.81 4.37 5.19
N VAL A 24 -4.10 4.74 5.29
CA VAL A 24 -4.67 5.81 4.46
C VAL A 24 -4.32 7.22 4.94
N ASP A 25 -3.97 7.37 6.23
CA ASP A 25 -3.62 8.65 6.85
C ASP A 25 -2.10 8.86 6.94
N LEU A 26 -1.30 7.85 6.57
CA LEU A 26 0.14 7.94 6.64
C LEU A 26 0.68 9.01 5.69
N ASN A 27 1.48 9.92 6.25
CA ASN A 27 2.22 10.86 5.44
C ASN A 27 3.21 10.09 4.56
N TYR A 28 3.22 10.43 3.28
CA TYR A 28 3.98 9.71 2.28
C TYR A 28 5.49 9.76 2.48
N ASP A 29 5.98 10.85 3.07
CA ASP A 29 7.38 11.00 3.46
C ASP A 29 7.80 10.03 4.59
N GLU A 30 6.85 9.37 5.25
CA GLU A 30 7.11 8.36 6.28
C GLU A 30 7.33 6.94 5.71
N PHE A 31 6.90 6.65 4.49
CA PHE A 31 7.06 5.31 3.91
C PHE A 31 8.53 5.06 3.52
N GLY A 32 9.04 3.87 3.85
CA GLY A 32 10.44 3.50 3.60
C GLY A 32 11.44 4.12 4.58
N VAL A 33 11.07 5.18 5.31
CA VAL A 33 11.90 5.82 6.34
C VAL A 33 11.49 5.38 7.74
N LYS A 34 10.18 5.42 8.06
CA LYS A 34 9.63 5.12 9.38
C LYS A 34 9.06 3.72 9.47
N TYR A 35 8.39 3.27 8.41
CA TYR A 35 7.78 1.93 8.36
C TYR A 35 8.56 1.02 7.43
N LYS A 36 8.90 -0.16 7.94
CA LYS A 36 9.43 -1.25 7.13
C LYS A 36 8.38 -1.69 6.12
N ILE A 37 8.76 -1.73 4.85
CA ILE A 37 7.90 -2.26 3.78
C ILE A 37 8.08 -3.78 3.74
N ILE A 38 6.98 -4.51 3.72
CA ILE A 38 6.93 -5.96 3.60
C ILE A 38 6.30 -6.30 2.26
N PRO A 39 7.11 -6.70 1.25
CA PRO A 39 6.60 -7.18 -0.02
C PRO A 39 5.66 -8.37 0.13
N TYR A 40 4.64 -8.47 -0.73
CA TYR A 40 3.61 -9.50 -0.64
C TYR A 40 4.16 -10.92 -0.77
N ASN A 41 5.18 -11.15 -1.62
CA ASN A 41 5.88 -12.45 -1.66
C ASN A 41 6.50 -12.83 -0.31
N LYS A 42 7.06 -11.86 0.43
CA LYS A 42 7.60 -12.11 1.77
C LYS A 42 6.51 -12.51 2.77
N LEU A 43 5.32 -11.92 2.68
CA LEU A 43 4.17 -12.37 3.47
C LEU A 43 3.88 -13.85 3.16
N ILE A 44 3.69 -14.20 1.88
CA ILE A 44 3.36 -15.59 1.47
C ILE A 44 4.43 -16.59 1.91
N GLU A 45 5.71 -16.22 1.79
CA GLU A 45 6.82 -17.08 2.16
C GLU A 45 6.79 -17.42 3.65
N ASN A 46 6.37 -16.51 4.52
CA ASN A 46 6.30 -16.69 5.98
C ASN A 46 4.93 -17.22 6.40
N ASN A 47 4.70 -18.48 6.03
CA ASN A 47 3.43 -19.18 6.22
C ASN A 47 3.41 -20.16 7.40
N GLY A 48 4.40 -20.12 8.30
CA GLY A 48 4.46 -20.98 9.48
C GLY A 48 4.74 -22.46 9.22
N LYS A 49 4.97 -22.86 7.96
CA LYS A 49 5.28 -24.24 7.57
C LYS A 49 6.77 -24.37 7.30
N ASN A 50 7.32 -25.58 7.46
CA ASN A 50 8.74 -25.89 7.19
C ASN A 50 9.71 -24.95 7.93
N SER A 51 9.47 -24.73 9.22
CA SER A 51 10.30 -23.87 10.10
C SER A 51 10.38 -22.40 9.68
N LYS A 52 9.46 -21.93 8.85
CA LYS A 52 9.33 -20.51 8.53
C LYS A 52 8.48 -19.78 9.58
N GLU A 53 8.70 -18.48 9.71
CA GLU A 53 7.90 -17.58 10.54
C GLU A 53 6.43 -17.60 10.07
N SER A 54 5.49 -17.28 10.96
CA SER A 54 4.06 -17.15 10.65
C SER A 54 3.68 -15.69 10.60
N PHE A 55 3.43 -15.13 9.42
CA PHE A 55 2.97 -13.76 9.25
C PHE A 55 1.51 -13.69 8.80
N VAL A 56 0.80 -12.66 9.23
CA VAL A 56 -0.54 -12.34 8.70
C VAL A 56 -0.64 -10.84 8.47
N ALA A 57 -1.41 -10.42 7.46
CA ALA A 57 -1.66 -9.00 7.22
C ALA A 57 -3.12 -8.63 7.51
N ILE A 58 -3.31 -7.54 8.25
CA ILE A 58 -4.63 -6.99 8.60
C ILE A 58 -4.56 -5.47 8.43
N SER A 59 -5.48 -4.92 7.64
CA SER A 59 -5.56 -3.52 7.25
C SER A 59 -4.24 -2.96 6.73
N GLY A 60 -3.50 -3.80 6.00
CA GLY A 60 -2.18 -3.52 5.46
C GLY A 60 -1.03 -3.45 6.46
N ILE A 61 -1.27 -3.81 7.73
CA ILE A 61 -0.20 -4.02 8.70
C ILE A 61 0.13 -5.51 8.75
N VAL A 62 1.42 -5.83 8.69
CA VAL A 62 1.90 -7.22 8.81
C VAL A 62 2.28 -7.48 10.26
N TYR A 63 1.72 -8.56 10.81
CA TYR A 63 1.94 -9.02 12.16
C TYR A 63 2.74 -10.32 12.13
N ASP A 64 3.74 -10.40 13.02
CA ASP A 64 4.43 -11.64 13.31
C ASP A 64 3.66 -12.40 14.39
N VAL A 65 3.01 -13.48 13.98
CA VAL A 65 2.22 -14.37 14.83
C VAL A 65 2.94 -15.69 15.13
N THR A 66 4.26 -15.75 14.89
CA THR A 66 5.07 -16.97 15.06
C THR A 66 4.95 -17.56 16.46
N TYR A 67 4.90 -16.71 17.49
CA TYR A 67 4.83 -17.12 18.89
C TYR A 67 3.41 -17.19 19.44
N GLU A 68 2.40 -16.90 18.62
CA GLU A 68 1.01 -17.01 19.01
C GLU A 68 0.58 -18.46 18.91
N LYS A 69 0.28 -19.10 20.05
CA LYS A 69 -0.13 -20.50 20.14
C LYS A 69 -1.19 -20.93 19.09
N PRO A 70 -2.22 -20.12 18.76
CA PRO A 70 -3.18 -20.51 17.73
C PRO A 70 -2.61 -20.64 16.31
N TRP A 71 -1.43 -20.06 16.04
CA TRP A 71 -0.76 -20.02 14.74
C TRP A 71 0.51 -20.90 14.68
N GLU A 72 0.79 -21.70 15.71
CA GLU A 72 2.02 -22.53 15.83
C GLU A 72 2.26 -23.45 14.61
N LYS A 73 1.20 -23.83 13.89
CA LYS A 73 1.26 -24.68 12.69
C LYS A 73 1.05 -23.92 11.38
N GLY A 74 1.14 -22.59 11.41
CA GLY A 74 0.85 -21.73 10.26
C GLY A 74 -0.61 -21.73 9.83
N TYR A 75 -1.53 -22.10 10.72
CA TYR A 75 -2.96 -22.21 10.42
C TYR A 75 -3.79 -21.95 11.68
N HIS A 76 -4.86 -21.18 11.54
CA HIS A 76 -5.80 -20.87 12.60
C HIS A 76 -7.23 -20.76 12.03
N GLU A 77 -8.17 -21.57 12.55
CA GLU A 77 -9.62 -21.46 12.28
C GLU A 77 -10.01 -21.31 10.79
N GLY A 78 -9.40 -22.11 9.90
CA GLY A 78 -9.70 -22.04 8.46
C GLY A 78 -8.69 -21.23 7.64
N TYR A 79 -7.84 -20.45 8.28
CA TYR A 79 -6.98 -19.47 7.62
C TYR A 79 -5.50 -19.82 7.80
N ASN A 80 -4.72 -19.67 6.72
CA ASN A 80 -3.27 -19.93 6.76
C ASN A 80 -2.52 -18.65 7.09
N ALA A 81 -1.40 -18.78 7.80
CA ALA A 81 -0.36 -17.75 7.79
C ALA A 81 0.17 -17.55 6.35
N GLY A 82 0.79 -16.42 6.11
CA GLY A 82 1.15 -15.89 4.79
C GLY A 82 -0.03 -15.32 4.01
N SER A 83 -1.13 -14.98 4.70
CA SER A 83 -2.35 -14.44 4.09
C SER A 83 -2.64 -13.00 4.50
N GLU A 84 -3.27 -12.27 3.58
CA GLU A 84 -3.95 -11.01 3.85
C GLU A 84 -5.39 -11.34 4.30
N LEU A 85 -5.70 -11.02 5.57
CA LEU A 85 -6.88 -11.48 6.32
C LEU A 85 -7.77 -10.32 6.81
N THR A 86 -7.70 -9.14 6.19
CA THR A 86 -8.44 -7.96 6.66
C THR A 86 -9.93 -8.21 6.72
N PHE A 87 -10.54 -8.77 5.68
CA PHE A 87 -11.97 -9.04 5.69
C PHE A 87 -12.34 -10.06 6.76
N GLU A 88 -11.60 -11.16 6.82
CA GLU A 88 -11.80 -12.28 7.72
C GLU A 88 -11.75 -11.82 9.18
N ILE A 89 -10.73 -11.05 9.54
CA ILE A 89 -10.57 -10.54 10.91
C ILE A 89 -11.61 -9.46 11.23
N LEU A 90 -11.93 -8.56 10.30
CA LEU A 90 -12.85 -7.45 10.60
C LEU A 90 -14.33 -7.85 10.55
N LYS A 91 -14.70 -8.90 9.81
CA LYS A 91 -16.11 -9.26 9.56
C LYS A 91 -16.51 -10.65 10.02
N LEU A 92 -15.59 -11.61 10.08
CA LEU A 92 -15.93 -13.01 10.38
C LEU A 92 -15.40 -13.47 11.73
N SER A 93 -14.25 -12.95 12.17
CA SER A 93 -13.62 -13.37 13.42
C SER A 93 -14.50 -13.01 14.63
N PRO A 94 -14.73 -13.95 15.58
CA PRO A 94 -15.49 -13.68 16.80
C PRO A 94 -14.77 -12.76 17.79
N HIS A 95 -13.47 -12.53 17.62
CA HIS A 95 -12.66 -11.66 18.49
C HIS A 95 -12.15 -10.39 17.78
N GLY A 96 -12.28 -10.32 16.45
CA GLY A 96 -11.78 -9.20 15.64
C GLY A 96 -10.31 -8.86 15.93
N VAL A 97 -10.01 -7.56 15.94
CA VAL A 97 -8.66 -7.02 16.18
C VAL A 97 -8.21 -7.04 17.65
N SER A 98 -9.06 -7.45 18.58
CA SER A 98 -8.76 -7.38 20.02
C SER A 98 -7.53 -8.20 20.41
N LYS A 99 -7.30 -9.32 19.71
CA LYS A 99 -6.12 -10.17 19.88
C LYS A 99 -4.84 -9.63 19.25
N LEU A 100 -4.94 -8.62 18.37
CA LEU A 100 -3.76 -8.03 17.71
C LEU A 100 -3.04 -6.98 18.57
N LYS A 101 -3.66 -6.49 19.65
CA LYS A 101 -3.16 -5.34 20.42
C LYS A 101 -1.72 -5.51 20.95
N ASN A 102 -1.34 -6.75 21.28
CA ASN A 102 -0.03 -7.06 21.86
C ASN A 102 0.87 -7.86 20.92
N ILE A 103 0.45 -8.02 19.65
CA ILE A 103 1.22 -8.76 18.66
C ILE A 103 2.18 -7.77 17.98
N HIS A 104 3.42 -8.20 17.81
CA HIS A 104 4.45 -7.41 17.15
C HIS A 104 4.08 -7.20 15.67
N HIS A 105 3.86 -5.94 15.28
CA HIS A 105 3.77 -5.58 13.86
C HIS A 105 5.18 -5.36 13.30
N ILE A 106 5.43 -5.89 12.12
CA ILE A 106 6.76 -5.87 11.49
C ILE A 106 6.86 -4.91 10.31
N GLY A 107 5.74 -4.37 9.84
CA GLY A 107 5.73 -3.39 8.75
C GLY A 107 4.40 -3.28 8.01
N ILE A 108 4.45 -2.62 6.87
CA ILE A 108 3.31 -2.35 5.98
C ILE A 108 3.37 -3.30 4.79
N LEU A 109 2.25 -3.94 4.48
CA LEU A 109 2.12 -4.81 3.32
C LEU A 109 2.20 -4.00 2.02
N ALA A 110 3.04 -4.43 1.09
CA ALA A 110 3.16 -3.81 -0.22
C ALA A 110 2.99 -4.82 -1.34
N PHE A 111 2.32 -4.39 -2.40
CA PHE A 111 2.12 -5.15 -3.63
C PHE A 111 2.88 -4.47 -4.75
N THR A 112 3.66 -5.23 -5.50
CA THR A 112 4.18 -4.77 -6.79
C THR A 112 3.04 -4.61 -7.79
N TYR A 113 3.26 -3.85 -8.86
CA TYR A 113 2.26 -3.70 -9.92
C TYR A 113 1.91 -5.04 -10.57
N ASN A 114 2.89 -5.91 -10.80
CA ASN A 114 2.63 -7.23 -11.36
C ASN A 114 1.92 -8.18 -10.38
N GLU A 115 2.13 -8.06 -9.07
CA GLU A 115 1.34 -8.79 -8.08
C GLU A 115 -0.10 -8.30 -8.04
N LEU A 116 -0.33 -6.97 -8.02
CA LEU A 116 -1.67 -6.38 -8.05
C LEU A 116 -2.50 -6.95 -9.21
N LYS A 117 -1.91 -7.08 -10.41
CA LYS A 117 -2.58 -7.67 -11.59
C LYS A 117 -3.17 -9.06 -11.39
N LYS A 118 -2.61 -9.86 -10.48
CA LYS A 118 -3.11 -11.23 -10.20
C LYS A 118 -4.45 -11.18 -9.46
N PHE A 119 -4.72 -10.11 -8.72
CA PHE A 119 -5.95 -9.89 -7.96
C PHE A 119 -7.03 -9.23 -8.81
N ASN A 120 -7.41 -9.93 -9.88
CA ASN A 120 -8.31 -9.44 -10.91
C ASN A 120 -9.78 -9.85 -10.71
N GLY A 121 -10.13 -10.52 -9.59
CA GLY A 121 -11.50 -10.97 -9.32
C GLY A 121 -11.99 -12.13 -10.19
N LYS A 122 -11.10 -12.81 -10.92
CA LYS A 122 -11.43 -13.91 -11.85
C LYS A 122 -10.76 -15.20 -11.40
N ASN A 123 -11.33 -16.34 -11.79
CA ASN A 123 -10.78 -17.68 -11.52
C ASN A 123 -10.49 -17.95 -10.03
N GLY A 124 -11.34 -17.42 -9.14
CA GLY A 124 -11.18 -17.56 -7.69
C GLY A 124 -10.20 -16.58 -7.05
N ASN A 125 -9.51 -15.74 -7.83
CA ASN A 125 -8.67 -14.68 -7.28
C ASN A 125 -9.53 -13.57 -6.65
N LYS A 126 -9.06 -13.01 -5.54
CA LYS A 126 -9.60 -11.77 -4.97
C LYS A 126 -9.54 -10.63 -5.99
N ALA A 127 -10.36 -9.60 -5.80
CA ALA A 127 -10.43 -8.41 -6.66
C ALA A 127 -9.88 -7.19 -5.91
N TYR A 128 -8.69 -6.70 -6.31
CA TYR A 128 -8.05 -5.53 -5.69
C TYR A 128 -7.95 -4.36 -6.67
N VAL A 129 -7.95 -3.13 -6.16
CA VAL A 129 -7.66 -1.92 -6.95
C VAL A 129 -6.72 -1.01 -6.18
N ALA A 130 -5.86 -0.27 -6.87
CA ALA A 130 -5.07 0.76 -6.23
C ALA A 130 -5.64 2.16 -6.49
N VAL A 131 -5.60 3.02 -5.48
CA VAL A 131 -5.99 4.43 -5.57
C VAL A 131 -5.05 5.26 -4.70
N ASN A 132 -4.43 6.29 -5.28
CA ASN A 132 -3.42 7.13 -4.64
C ASN A 132 -2.25 6.35 -4.03
N GLY A 133 -1.92 5.17 -4.57
CA GLY A 133 -0.87 4.31 -4.01
C GLY A 133 -1.30 3.41 -2.85
N ILE A 134 -2.57 3.41 -2.45
CA ILE A 134 -3.14 2.44 -1.49
C ILE A 134 -3.88 1.34 -2.25
N VAL A 135 -3.68 0.09 -1.86
CA VAL A 135 -4.38 -1.08 -2.42
C VAL A 135 -5.61 -1.37 -1.56
N TYR A 136 -6.75 -1.51 -2.22
CA TYR A 136 -8.05 -1.81 -1.61
C TYR A 136 -8.59 -3.15 -2.06
N ASP A 137 -9.10 -3.93 -1.11
CA ASP A 137 -9.88 -5.14 -1.39
C ASP A 137 -11.34 -4.78 -1.69
N VAL A 138 -11.75 -5.00 -2.94
CA VAL A 138 -13.11 -4.78 -3.43
C VAL A 138 -13.88 -6.09 -3.66
N SER A 139 -13.33 -7.24 -3.24
CA SER A 139 -13.86 -8.59 -3.51
C SER A 139 -15.30 -8.77 -3.02
N HIS A 140 -15.64 -8.15 -1.89
CA HIS A 140 -16.97 -8.26 -1.28
C HIS A 140 -17.95 -7.18 -1.76
N SER A 141 -17.55 -6.31 -2.69
CA SER A 141 -18.42 -5.30 -3.25
C SER A 141 -19.28 -5.87 -4.37
N LYS A 142 -20.61 -5.78 -4.24
CA LYS A 142 -21.57 -6.15 -5.30
C LYS A 142 -21.34 -5.38 -6.61
N LEU A 143 -20.69 -4.22 -6.55
CA LEU A 143 -20.39 -3.38 -7.70
C LEU A 143 -19.14 -3.82 -8.50
N TRP A 144 -18.36 -4.77 -7.95
CA TRP A 144 -17.11 -5.30 -8.52
C TRP A 144 -17.21 -6.80 -8.83
N LYS A 145 -18.41 -7.29 -9.12
CA LYS A 145 -18.65 -8.70 -9.44
C LYS A 145 -17.72 -9.15 -10.58
N ASN A 146 -17.04 -10.28 -10.40
CA ASN A 146 -16.04 -10.83 -11.32
C ASN A 146 -14.88 -9.86 -11.63
N GLY A 147 -14.56 -8.97 -10.69
CA GLY A 147 -13.48 -8.00 -10.80
C GLY A 147 -13.74 -6.88 -11.79
N GLU A 148 -15.00 -6.63 -12.17
CA GLU A 148 -15.36 -5.59 -13.14
C GLU A 148 -16.35 -4.59 -12.53
N HIS A 149 -16.12 -3.31 -12.82
CA HIS A 149 -17.03 -2.23 -12.46
C HIS A 149 -17.52 -1.51 -13.71
N LYS A 150 -18.84 -1.58 -13.93
CA LYS A 150 -19.56 -0.94 -15.05
C LYS A 150 -19.00 -1.29 -16.45
N GLY A 151 -18.35 -2.44 -16.59
CA GLY A 151 -17.72 -2.88 -17.84
C GLY A 151 -16.55 -2.02 -18.32
N LYS A 152 -16.08 -1.06 -17.50
CA LYS A 152 -15.03 -0.09 -17.88
C LYS A 152 -13.79 -0.20 -17.01
N HIS A 153 -13.96 -0.52 -15.74
CA HIS A 153 -12.85 -0.58 -14.79
C HIS A 153 -12.66 -2.02 -14.32
N LYS A 154 -11.40 -2.43 -14.17
CA LYS A 154 -11.02 -3.80 -13.86
C LYS A 154 -10.15 -3.83 -12.62
N ALA A 155 -10.43 -4.77 -11.73
CA ALA A 155 -9.53 -5.13 -10.64
C ALA A 155 -8.16 -5.57 -11.19
N GLY A 156 -7.15 -5.48 -10.34
CA GLY A 156 -5.74 -5.67 -10.66
C GLY A 156 -5.07 -4.46 -11.31
N ASN A 157 -5.64 -3.25 -11.17
CA ASN A 157 -5.09 -2.02 -11.73
C ASN A 157 -5.09 -0.88 -10.70
N ASP A 158 -4.19 0.09 -10.92
CA ASP A 158 -4.35 1.43 -10.37
C ASP A 158 -5.45 2.18 -11.14
N LEU A 159 -6.39 2.75 -10.40
CA LEU A 159 -7.55 3.50 -10.90
C LEU A 159 -7.56 4.92 -10.34
N THR A 160 -6.39 5.46 -10.01
CA THR A 160 -6.28 6.77 -9.36
C THR A 160 -6.93 7.86 -10.20
N TYR A 161 -6.58 7.95 -11.48
CA TYR A 161 -7.16 8.94 -12.39
C TYR A 161 -8.68 8.74 -12.54
N GLU A 162 -9.11 7.51 -12.77
CA GLU A 162 -10.50 7.16 -13.01
C GLU A 162 -11.37 7.52 -11.81
N ILE A 163 -10.91 7.24 -10.59
CA ILE A 163 -11.67 7.51 -9.36
C ILE A 163 -11.60 8.98 -8.97
N THR A 164 -10.44 9.63 -9.07
CA THR A 164 -10.29 11.03 -8.61
C THR A 164 -10.83 12.03 -9.62
N LYS A 165 -10.78 11.73 -10.91
CA LYS A 165 -11.13 12.69 -11.98
C LYS A 165 -12.40 12.38 -12.74
N LEU A 166 -12.69 11.10 -13.02
CA LEU A 166 -13.80 10.71 -13.89
C LEU A 166 -15.04 10.22 -13.13
N SER A 167 -14.85 9.64 -11.93
CA SER A 167 -15.93 9.06 -11.15
C SER A 167 -16.91 10.15 -10.66
N PRO A 168 -18.24 9.97 -10.82
CA PRO A 168 -19.24 10.88 -10.26
C PRO A 168 -19.35 10.79 -8.73
N HIS A 169 -18.56 9.92 -8.08
CA HIS A 169 -18.61 9.69 -6.63
C HIS A 169 -17.27 9.92 -5.92
N GLY A 170 -16.19 10.13 -6.68
CA GLY A 170 -14.85 10.37 -6.12
C GLY A 170 -14.39 9.29 -5.14
N LEU A 171 -13.58 9.72 -4.16
CA LEU A 171 -12.96 8.85 -3.15
C LEU A 171 -13.94 8.31 -2.10
N LYS A 172 -15.10 8.94 -1.89
CA LYS A 172 -16.06 8.59 -0.82
C LYS A 172 -16.51 7.12 -0.83
N LYS A 173 -16.44 6.45 -1.98
CA LYS A 173 -16.81 5.03 -2.06
C LYS A 173 -15.76 4.09 -1.48
N LEU A 174 -14.51 4.54 -1.32
CA LEU A 174 -13.44 3.77 -0.70
C LEU A 174 -13.70 3.50 0.79
N ASP A 175 -14.47 4.35 1.47
CA ASP A 175 -14.90 4.15 2.87
C ASP A 175 -15.69 2.83 3.10
N ASN A 176 -16.17 2.20 2.03
CA ASN A 176 -16.98 0.97 2.09
C ASN A 176 -16.17 -0.30 1.75
N VAL A 177 -14.86 -0.17 1.51
CA VAL A 177 -13.96 -1.28 1.14
C VAL A 177 -12.70 -1.20 1.99
N PHE A 178 -11.90 -2.27 1.99
CA PHE A 178 -10.81 -2.41 2.95
C PHE A 178 -9.48 -1.96 2.35
N PRO A 179 -8.77 -0.99 2.93
CA PRO A 179 -7.37 -0.76 2.59
C PRO A 179 -6.54 -1.93 3.15
N ILE A 180 -5.72 -2.55 2.30
CA ILE A 180 -5.00 -3.79 2.61
C ILE A 180 -3.48 -3.71 2.39
N GLY A 181 -2.98 -2.58 1.91
CA GLY A 181 -1.55 -2.37 1.69
C GLY A 181 -1.29 -1.19 0.77
N ILE A 182 -0.05 -1.07 0.31
CA ILE A 182 0.40 -0.02 -0.60
C ILE A 182 0.84 -0.60 -1.96
N LEU A 183 0.77 0.22 -3.00
CA LEU A 183 1.26 -0.12 -4.34
C LEU A 183 2.70 0.38 -4.51
N ILE A 184 3.61 -0.55 -4.77
CA ILE A 184 5.01 -0.26 -5.08
C ILE A 184 5.33 -0.62 -6.53
N TYR A 185 6.36 0.02 -7.05
CA TYR A 185 6.95 -0.26 -8.35
C TYR A 185 8.43 -0.56 -8.14
N SER A 186 8.93 -1.64 -8.73
CA SER A 186 10.37 -1.77 -8.92
C SER A 186 10.84 -0.83 -10.04
N PHE A 187 12.14 -0.60 -10.14
CA PHE A 187 12.71 0.14 -11.29
C PHE A 187 12.34 -0.48 -12.63
N ASP A 188 12.34 -1.81 -12.73
CA ASP A 188 12.02 -2.50 -13.98
C ASP A 188 10.53 -2.46 -14.30
N GLU A 189 9.66 -2.39 -13.30
CA GLU A 189 8.25 -2.11 -13.51
C GLU A 189 8.06 -0.66 -13.97
N LEU A 190 8.69 0.31 -13.30
CA LEU A 190 8.58 1.73 -13.63
C LEU A 190 8.97 2.00 -15.08
N LYS A 191 10.08 1.44 -15.57
CA LYS A 191 10.55 1.58 -16.97
C LYS A 191 9.50 1.24 -18.03
N ARG A 192 8.56 0.34 -17.72
CA ARG A 192 7.48 -0.05 -18.66
C ARG A 192 6.44 1.05 -18.84
N PHE A 193 6.35 1.97 -17.89
CA PHE A 193 5.45 3.13 -17.94
C PHE A 193 6.14 4.31 -18.61
N ASN A 194 6.59 4.09 -19.85
CA ASN A 194 7.38 5.04 -20.63
C ASN A 194 6.54 6.00 -21.50
N GLY A 195 5.21 5.91 -21.50
CA GLY A 195 4.35 6.76 -22.33
C GLY A 195 4.37 6.46 -23.83
N LYS A 196 5.05 5.38 -24.26
CA LYS A 196 5.20 4.96 -25.66
C LYS A 196 4.37 3.68 -25.90
N ASP A 197 3.98 3.43 -27.15
CA ASP A 197 3.26 2.22 -27.57
C ASP A 197 1.97 1.90 -26.78
N GLY A 198 1.25 2.95 -26.35
CA GLY A 198 0.03 2.82 -25.57
C GLY A 198 0.25 2.57 -24.07
N ASN A 199 1.50 2.47 -23.61
CA ASN A 199 1.80 2.44 -22.18
C ASN A 199 1.51 3.80 -21.54
N LYS A 200 1.09 3.77 -20.28
CA LYS A 200 1.01 4.99 -19.45
C LYS A 200 2.42 5.58 -19.26
N ALA A 201 2.49 6.87 -18.94
CA ALA A 201 3.73 7.60 -18.68
C ALA A 201 3.87 7.91 -17.20
N TYR A 202 4.78 7.26 -16.49
CA TYR A 202 5.02 7.49 -15.05
C TYR A 202 6.42 8.06 -14.81
N VAL A 203 6.59 8.83 -13.74
CA VAL A 203 7.92 9.28 -13.26
C VAL A 203 7.99 9.08 -11.76
N ALA A 204 9.16 8.75 -11.23
CA ALA A 204 9.38 8.75 -9.79
C ALA A 204 10.10 10.03 -9.34
N VAL A 205 9.73 10.55 -8.18
CA VAL A 205 10.37 11.70 -7.53
C VAL A 205 10.34 11.47 -6.03
N ASN A 206 11.50 11.51 -5.37
CA ASN A 206 11.68 11.24 -3.94
C ASN A 206 10.97 9.95 -3.49
N GLY A 207 11.12 8.86 -4.27
CA GLY A 207 10.50 7.58 -3.94
C GLY A 207 8.98 7.50 -4.19
N ILE A 208 8.32 8.54 -4.70
CA ILE A 208 6.89 8.53 -5.05
C ILE A 208 6.74 8.41 -6.57
N VAL A 209 5.86 7.52 -7.04
CA VAL A 209 5.55 7.35 -8.46
C VAL A 209 4.31 8.16 -8.83
N TYR A 210 4.44 8.97 -9.88
CA TYR A 210 3.40 9.83 -10.41
C TYR A 210 3.01 9.43 -11.84
N ASP A 211 1.71 9.32 -12.09
CA ASP A 211 1.12 9.19 -13.42
C ASP A 211 1.00 10.57 -14.08
N VAL A 212 1.84 10.77 -15.09
CA VAL A 212 1.89 12.00 -15.91
C VAL A 212 1.21 11.82 -17.27
N SER A 213 0.52 10.70 -17.52
CA SER A 213 -0.11 10.34 -18.81
C SER A 213 -1.10 11.38 -19.30
N HIS A 214 -1.76 12.09 -18.38
CA HIS A 214 -2.76 13.12 -18.70
C HIS A 214 -2.18 14.53 -18.81
N SER A 215 -0.86 14.68 -18.63
CA SER A 215 -0.18 15.97 -18.77
C SER A 215 0.20 16.24 -20.22
N LYS A 216 -0.25 17.37 -20.77
CA LYS A 216 0.15 17.84 -22.11
C LYS A 216 1.66 18.06 -22.26
N LEU A 217 2.37 18.20 -21.14
CA LEU A 217 3.82 18.41 -21.09
C LEU A 217 4.63 17.11 -21.16
N TRP A 218 3.97 15.95 -21.09
CA TRP A 218 4.58 14.61 -21.11
C TRP A 218 4.05 13.77 -22.28
N LYS A 219 3.72 14.43 -23.40
CA LYS A 219 3.19 13.76 -24.59
C LYS A 219 4.22 12.71 -25.08
N ASN A 220 3.74 11.50 -25.37
CA ASN A 220 4.56 10.36 -25.76
C ASN A 220 5.66 9.99 -24.73
N GLY A 221 5.42 10.31 -23.45
CA GLY A 221 6.35 10.02 -22.37
C GLY A 221 7.58 10.92 -22.33
N GLU A 222 7.62 12.00 -23.10
CA GLU A 222 8.77 12.90 -23.15
C GLU A 222 8.44 14.28 -22.58
N HIS A 223 9.38 14.83 -21.83
CA HIS A 223 9.33 16.22 -21.37
C HIS A 223 10.47 17.02 -21.97
N LYS A 224 10.11 17.96 -22.85
CA LYS A 224 11.03 18.92 -23.50
C LYS A 224 12.21 18.25 -24.25
N GLY A 225 12.05 17.01 -24.69
CA GLY A 225 13.10 16.24 -25.39
C GLY A 225 14.33 15.95 -24.54
N LYS A 226 14.22 16.07 -23.20
CA LYS A 226 15.36 15.91 -22.27
C LYS A 226 15.11 14.89 -21.16
N HIS A 227 13.84 14.66 -20.82
CA HIS A 227 13.47 13.74 -19.75
C HIS A 227 12.41 12.78 -20.25
N GLU A 228 12.52 11.53 -19.83
CA GLU A 228 11.63 10.46 -20.26
C GLU A 228 10.90 9.86 -19.07
N ALA A 229 9.63 9.54 -19.28
CA ALA A 229 8.86 8.70 -18.38
C ALA A 229 9.49 7.30 -18.28
N GLY A 230 9.17 6.60 -17.19
CA GLY A 230 9.76 5.32 -16.82
C GLY A 230 11.03 5.45 -15.97
N ASN A 231 11.37 6.66 -15.50
CA ASN A 231 12.59 6.92 -14.73
C ASN A 231 12.30 7.57 -13.38
N ASP A 232 13.25 7.42 -12.46
CA ASP A 232 13.37 8.28 -11.29
C ASP A 232 14.04 9.59 -11.71
N LEU A 233 13.30 10.69 -11.59
CA LEU A 233 13.71 12.04 -11.97
C LEU A 233 13.91 12.94 -10.74
N THR A 234 14.21 12.34 -9.59
CA THR A 234 14.44 13.05 -8.34
C THR A 234 15.47 14.16 -8.49
N TYR A 235 16.63 13.86 -9.08
CA TYR A 235 17.70 14.85 -9.24
C TYR A 235 17.30 15.97 -10.20
N GLU A 236 16.76 15.62 -11.36
CA GLU A 236 16.33 16.54 -12.41
C GLU A 236 15.27 17.50 -11.88
N ILE A 237 14.27 16.99 -11.16
CA ILE A 237 13.17 17.81 -10.64
C ILE A 237 13.61 18.64 -9.44
N THR A 238 14.43 18.12 -8.54
CA THR A 238 14.81 18.85 -7.31
C THR A 238 15.98 19.82 -7.49
N LYS A 239 16.87 19.58 -8.46
CA LYS A 239 18.11 20.36 -8.65
C LYS A 239 18.16 21.16 -9.94
N LEU A 240 17.55 20.67 -11.02
CA LEU A 240 17.71 21.28 -12.35
C LEU A 240 16.44 21.98 -12.86
N SER A 241 15.27 21.50 -12.46
CA SER A 241 13.99 22.01 -12.96
C SER A 241 13.77 23.48 -12.57
N PRO A 242 13.39 24.37 -13.52
CA PRO A 242 13.05 25.76 -13.21
C PRO A 242 11.73 25.90 -12.44
N HIS A 243 11.04 24.80 -12.12
CA HIS A 243 9.73 24.78 -11.47
C HIS A 243 9.68 23.90 -10.21
N GLY A 244 10.70 23.08 -9.96
CA GLY A 244 10.78 22.21 -8.78
C GLY A 244 9.59 21.25 -8.63
N LEU A 245 9.30 20.90 -7.37
CA LEU A 245 8.25 19.94 -6.99
C LEU A 245 6.81 20.46 -7.23
N LYS A 246 6.58 21.77 -7.32
CA LYS A 246 5.24 22.38 -7.41
C LYS A 246 4.39 21.88 -8.57
N LYS A 247 5.02 21.32 -9.62
CA LYS A 247 4.28 20.79 -10.78
C LYS A 247 3.68 19.42 -10.51
N LEU A 248 4.17 18.68 -9.51
CA LEU A 248 3.65 17.37 -9.12
C LEU A 248 2.21 17.46 -8.58
N ASP A 249 1.80 18.60 -8.03
CA ASP A 249 0.43 18.86 -7.58
C ASP A 249 -0.63 18.77 -8.69
N ASN A 250 -0.20 18.79 -9.97
CA ASN A 250 -1.09 18.74 -11.14
C ASN A 250 -1.16 17.35 -11.79
N VAL A 251 -0.49 16.35 -11.22
CA VAL A 251 -0.45 14.97 -11.72
C VAL A 251 -0.81 14.00 -10.60
N TYR A 252 -1.00 12.73 -10.94
CA TYR A 252 -1.62 11.78 -10.03
C TYR A 252 -0.55 10.93 -9.35
N LYS A 253 -0.50 10.94 -8.02
CA LYS A 253 0.30 9.96 -7.29
C LYS A 253 -0.34 8.58 -7.43
N VAL A 254 0.44 7.57 -7.82
CA VAL A 254 -0.07 6.20 -8.05
C VAL A 254 0.64 5.13 -7.23
N GLY A 255 1.73 5.45 -6.56
CA GLY A 255 2.42 4.50 -5.69
C GLY A 255 3.79 5.00 -5.27
N PHE A 256 4.66 4.05 -4.94
CA PHE A 256 6.00 4.31 -4.45
C PHE A 256 7.02 3.52 -5.25
N LEU A 257 8.21 4.08 -5.42
CA LEU A 257 9.34 3.39 -5.99
C LEU A 257 10.05 2.64 -4.87
N PHE A 258 10.23 1.33 -5.05
CA PHE A 258 10.89 0.46 -4.08
C PHE A 258 12.24 -0.02 -4.63
N TYR A 259 13.26 0.06 -3.76
CA TYR A 259 14.66 -0.24 -4.05
C TYR A 259 15.02 -1.68 -3.74
#